data_AF-A0A938RF65-F1
#
_entry.id   AF-A0A938RF65-F1
#
_cell.length_a   1.000
_cell.length_b   1.000
_cell.length_c   1.000
_cell.angle_alpha   90.00
_cell.angle_beta   90.00
_cell.angle_gamma   90.00
#
_symmetry.space_group_name_H-M   'P 1'
#
loop_
_entity.id
_entity.type
_entity.pdbx_description
1 polymer ?
#
loop_
_entity_poly.entity_id
_entity_poly.type
_entity_poly.pdbx_seq_one_letter_code
_entity_poly.pdbx_strand_id
1 'polypeptide(L)'
;MSMMLLLLSLLMFLTFVLYCFDFSFRFYSHFILSLFVHGVSGGKIYFLLIYSAVVFLLLFLQNGKKRKDRSAPMGWTGRLFLLWVILGMGASMGSFVRYVMTYDLPLEVHHYHFREIYNSVNYFPHIHTSKLYLYKIGDLLGFDQALKNMDDGRVFANAVPAFYSYVTLLSTISVLVLSFFIISRIVFKWEAKNKIGVSILCVLSFYSVIKCISDGGLFAYDFLVAAGALYILMHTKSPGEVNTFFKKRWKILFWATIGILSIQCLIDPSLEIVTYTLKHGLVILSIHSLTYIVFIRNSLTNRRLKGLFLTTLSLFLIYTVYQRYSVYLEPFFSYLEKGTEVHYFHYKDRQIPERLKGSRIKFASDFFNIYCLTIQEKERVLDIYRSLGENPYRNRHIAILFPKKSRAYGLLGEFIPLDFKKEVALKVLNIFDLKLTEKNSKESFLLEMAFDPSYFPVFAHAEGGKINQLDENHKFVIYYFLNRFSYFSGIKEYILIPHGFYRFD
;
A
#
# COMPACT_ATOMS: atom_id res chain seq x y z
N MET A 1 -30.16 0.28 -17.12
CA MET A 1 -28.70 0.06 -17.26
C MET A 1 -27.92 1.34 -17.56
N SER A 2 -28.22 2.09 -18.64
CA SER A 2 -27.49 3.33 -18.99
C SER A 2 -27.44 4.34 -17.84
N MET A 3 -28.58 4.69 -17.25
CA MET A 3 -28.62 5.65 -16.14
C MET A 3 -27.85 5.20 -14.90
N MET A 4 -27.77 3.88 -14.64
CA MET A 4 -27.00 3.35 -13.52
C MET A 4 -25.49 3.51 -13.72
N LEU A 5 -24.99 3.31 -14.94
CA LEU A 5 -23.57 3.53 -15.25
C LEU A 5 -23.20 5.02 -15.12
N LEU A 6 -24.06 5.92 -15.58
CA LEU A 6 -23.86 7.36 -15.39
C LEU A 6 -23.86 7.72 -13.90
N LEU A 7 -24.82 7.22 -13.13
CA LEU A 7 -24.88 7.43 -11.68
C LEU A 7 -23.61 6.93 -10.99
N LEU A 8 -23.14 5.71 -11.30
CA LEU A 8 -21.90 5.18 -10.75
C LEU A 8 -20.70 6.05 -11.11
N SER A 9 -20.61 6.56 -12.33
CA SER A 9 -19.54 7.48 -12.74
C SER A 9 -19.55 8.77 -11.90
N LEU A 10 -20.71 9.40 -11.76
CA LEU A 10 -20.89 10.61 -10.96
C LEU A 10 -20.58 10.38 -9.48
N LEU A 11 -21.03 9.25 -8.92
CA LEU A 11 -20.74 8.89 -7.52
C LEU A 11 -19.25 8.67 -7.28
N MET A 12 -18.54 8.00 -8.20
CA MET A 12 -17.08 7.81 -8.08
C MET A 12 -16.32 9.13 -8.19
N PHE A 13 -16.74 10.02 -9.09
CA PHE A 13 -16.14 11.35 -9.23
C PHE A 13 -16.41 12.24 -8.01
N LEU A 14 -17.66 12.27 -7.51
CA LEU A 14 -18.00 13.01 -6.29
C LEU A 14 -17.23 12.48 -5.08
N THR A 15 -17.12 11.15 -4.96
CA THR A 15 -16.31 10.51 -3.90
C THR A 15 -14.85 10.93 -4.01
N PHE A 16 -14.29 11.04 -5.22
CA PHE A 16 -12.93 11.54 -5.45
C PHE A 16 -12.77 13.00 -4.98
N VAL A 17 -13.68 13.88 -5.36
CA VAL A 17 -13.66 15.30 -4.94
C VAL A 17 -13.72 15.40 -3.41
N LEU A 18 -14.69 14.73 -2.77
CA LEU A 18 -14.82 14.74 -1.31
C LEU A 18 -13.58 14.14 -0.63
N TYR A 19 -13.03 13.06 -1.16
CA TYR A 19 -11.83 12.42 -0.63
C TYR A 19 -10.57 13.30 -0.76
N CYS A 20 -10.51 14.19 -1.75
CA CYS A 20 -9.42 15.16 -1.91
C CYS A 20 -9.54 16.35 -0.96
N PHE A 21 -10.75 16.91 -0.79
CA PHE A 21 -10.94 18.22 -0.15
C PHE A 21 -11.51 18.17 1.27
N ASP A 22 -12.19 17.10 1.68
CA ASP A 22 -12.81 16.99 3.01
C ASP A 22 -12.04 15.99 3.89
N PHE A 23 -11.41 16.50 4.95
CA PHE A 23 -10.66 15.68 5.92
C PHE A 23 -11.53 14.61 6.58
N SER A 24 -12.73 14.98 7.03
CA SER A 24 -13.64 14.09 7.75
C SER A 24 -14.10 12.98 6.82
N PHE A 25 -14.58 13.35 5.62
CA PHE A 25 -14.96 12.35 4.62
C PHE A 25 -13.79 11.44 4.28
N ARG A 26 -12.60 12.00 4.00
CA ARG A 26 -11.40 11.24 3.70
C ARG A 26 -11.06 10.26 4.81
N PHE A 27 -11.13 10.67 6.08
CA PHE A 27 -10.81 9.80 7.21
C PHE A 27 -11.71 8.56 7.26
N TYR A 28 -13.03 8.75 7.24
CA TYR A 28 -13.98 7.64 7.32
C TYR A 28 -14.04 6.79 6.05
N SER A 29 -13.98 7.43 4.89
CA SER A 29 -14.04 6.71 3.61
C SER A 29 -12.72 6.00 3.28
N HIS A 30 -11.56 6.47 3.76
CA HIS A 30 -10.28 5.78 3.57
C HIS A 30 -10.36 4.34 4.04
N PHE A 31 -10.94 4.13 5.23
CA PHE A 31 -11.20 2.81 5.78
C PHE A 31 -12.01 1.93 4.82
N ILE A 32 -13.17 2.40 4.37
CA ILE A 32 -14.10 1.64 3.52
C ILE A 32 -13.47 1.36 2.15
N LEU A 33 -12.87 2.38 1.54
CA LEU A 33 -12.24 2.27 0.22
C LEU A 33 -11.00 1.36 0.28
N SER A 34 -10.24 1.39 1.39
CA SER A 34 -9.10 0.49 1.62
C SER A 34 -9.48 -0.98 1.67
N LEU A 35 -10.74 -1.32 2.01
CA LEU A 35 -11.22 -2.69 1.94
C LEU A 35 -11.22 -3.18 0.49
N PHE A 36 -11.72 -2.38 -0.45
CA PHE A 36 -11.81 -2.76 -1.86
C PHE A 36 -10.46 -2.87 -2.56
N VAL A 37 -9.50 -2.01 -2.19
CA VAL A 37 -8.16 -1.98 -2.80
C VAL A 37 -7.10 -2.75 -2.02
N HIS A 38 -7.46 -3.24 -0.83
CA HIS A 38 -6.59 -3.93 0.13
C HIS A 38 -5.21 -3.30 0.29
N GLY A 39 -5.16 -2.09 0.84
CA GLY A 39 -3.89 -1.38 1.09
C GLY A 39 -4.06 -0.03 1.80
N VAL A 40 -2.97 0.49 2.36
CA VAL A 40 -2.95 1.74 3.18
C VAL A 40 -2.58 3.00 2.39
N SER A 41 -2.22 2.88 1.11
CA SER A 41 -1.81 4.04 0.31
C SER A 41 -3.02 4.81 -0.22
N GLY A 42 -3.10 6.11 0.07
CA GLY A 42 -4.07 7.00 -0.56
C GLY A 42 -4.00 7.04 -2.10
N GLY A 43 -2.81 6.85 -2.69
CA GLY A 43 -2.58 6.81 -4.15
C GLY A 43 -3.48 5.80 -4.88
N LYS A 44 -3.63 4.64 -4.25
CA LYS A 44 -4.46 3.53 -4.70
C LYS A 44 -5.95 3.90 -4.76
N ILE A 45 -6.43 4.60 -3.73
CA ILE A 45 -7.81 5.07 -3.67
C ILE A 45 -8.07 6.14 -4.74
N TYR A 46 -7.17 7.11 -4.90
CA TYR A 46 -7.29 8.12 -5.96
C TYR A 46 -7.38 7.47 -7.34
N PHE A 47 -6.49 6.52 -7.64
CA PHE A 47 -6.50 5.81 -8.91
C PHE A 47 -7.78 5.00 -9.12
N LEU A 48 -8.24 4.23 -8.11
CA LEU A 48 -9.49 3.47 -8.19
C LEU A 48 -10.67 4.38 -8.54
N LEU A 49 -10.84 5.51 -7.83
CA LEU A 49 -12.00 6.38 -8.00
C LEU A 49 -12.03 7.02 -9.40
N ILE A 50 -10.90 7.57 -9.85
CA ILE A 50 -10.79 8.17 -11.20
C ILE A 50 -11.00 7.10 -12.27
N TYR A 51 -10.29 5.97 -12.16
CA TYR A 51 -10.39 4.88 -13.14
C TYR A 51 -11.82 4.34 -13.24
N SER A 52 -12.48 4.14 -12.10
CA SER A 52 -13.89 3.69 -12.05
C SER A 52 -14.82 4.70 -12.71
N ALA A 53 -14.67 6.00 -12.40
CA ALA A 53 -15.49 7.05 -12.98
C ALA A 53 -15.39 7.08 -14.52
N VAL A 54 -14.16 6.98 -15.04
CA VAL A 54 -13.88 6.93 -16.49
C VAL A 54 -14.47 5.67 -17.13
N VAL A 55 -14.24 4.49 -16.53
CA VAL A 55 -14.78 3.22 -17.06
C VAL A 55 -16.31 3.26 -17.14
N PHE A 56 -16.99 3.70 -16.08
CA PHE A 56 -18.45 3.74 -16.07
C PHE A 56 -19.00 4.77 -17.07
N LEU A 57 -18.35 5.92 -17.23
CA LEU A 57 -18.71 6.91 -18.25
C LEU A 57 -18.54 6.32 -19.66
N LEU A 58 -17.42 5.67 -19.95
CA LEU A 58 -17.17 5.03 -21.24
C LEU A 58 -18.21 3.95 -21.55
N LEU A 59 -18.55 3.11 -20.58
CA LEU A 59 -19.58 2.09 -20.72
C LEU A 59 -20.96 2.73 -20.95
N PHE A 60 -21.28 3.83 -20.26
CA PHE A 60 -22.52 4.59 -20.48
C PHE A 60 -22.62 5.11 -21.92
N LEU A 61 -21.58 5.79 -22.41
CA LEU A 61 -21.53 6.36 -23.76
C LEU A 61 -21.60 5.27 -24.84
N GLN A 62 -20.98 4.12 -24.60
CA GLN A 62 -21.00 2.99 -25.54
C GLN A 62 -22.33 2.22 -25.52
N ASN A 63 -23.07 2.25 -24.41
CA ASN A 63 -24.37 1.60 -24.31
C ASN A 63 -25.44 2.23 -25.23
N GLY A 64 -25.32 3.53 -25.53
CA GLY A 64 -26.23 4.23 -26.45
C GLY A 64 -26.02 3.87 -27.93
N LYS A 65 -24.84 3.36 -28.30
CA LYS A 65 -24.55 2.91 -29.66
C LYS A 65 -25.07 1.48 -29.80
N LYS A 66 -26.20 1.28 -30.50
CA LYS A 66 -26.70 -0.05 -30.91
C LYS A 66 -25.59 -0.80 -31.66
N ARG A 67 -24.73 -1.54 -30.96
CA ARG A 67 -23.74 -2.43 -31.56
C ARG A 67 -24.50 -3.62 -32.16
N LYS A 68 -24.96 -3.45 -33.40
CA LYS A 68 -25.18 -4.55 -34.33
C LYS A 68 -23.82 -5.20 -34.55
N ASP A 69 -23.73 -6.48 -34.25
CA ASP A 69 -22.61 -7.37 -34.56
C ASP A 69 -21.21 -6.93 -34.11
N ARG A 70 -20.73 -7.60 -33.07
CA ARG A 70 -19.65 -8.59 -33.17
C ARG A 70 -19.18 -8.93 -31.76
N SER A 71 -19.54 -10.12 -31.31
CA SER A 71 -18.74 -10.86 -30.33
C SER A 71 -17.42 -11.30 -30.98
N ALA A 72 -16.66 -10.35 -31.53
CA ALA A 72 -15.37 -10.63 -32.13
C ALA A 72 -14.49 -11.25 -31.03
N PRO A 73 -13.81 -12.37 -31.31
CA PRO A 73 -12.91 -12.97 -30.35
C PRO A 73 -11.89 -11.93 -29.88
N MET A 74 -11.41 -12.10 -28.65
CA MET A 74 -10.48 -11.16 -28.03
C MET A 74 -9.19 -10.93 -28.85
N GLY A 75 -8.91 -11.82 -29.81
CA GLY A 75 -8.04 -11.59 -30.96
C GLY A 75 -6.67 -11.04 -30.56
N TRP A 76 -6.15 -10.13 -31.37
CA TRP A 76 -4.88 -9.47 -31.13
C TRP A 76 -4.87 -8.59 -29.87
N THR A 77 -5.98 -7.92 -29.55
CA THR A 77 -6.08 -7.05 -28.36
C THR A 77 -5.86 -7.79 -27.05
N GLY A 78 -6.38 -9.03 -26.92
CA GLY A 78 -6.15 -9.85 -25.74
C GLY A 78 -4.71 -10.36 -25.65
N ARG A 79 -4.09 -10.71 -26.79
CA ARG A 79 -2.67 -11.10 -26.85
C ARG A 79 -1.75 -9.93 -26.49
N LEU A 80 -2.03 -8.73 -27.02
CA LEU A 80 -1.30 -7.50 -26.69
C LEU A 80 -1.44 -7.15 -25.21
N PHE A 81 -2.62 -7.28 -24.64
CA PHE A 81 -2.82 -7.06 -23.20
C PHE A 81 -1.96 -8.01 -22.37
N LEU A 82 -1.99 -9.31 -22.68
CA LEU A 82 -1.16 -10.30 -21.98
C LEU A 82 0.33 -10.02 -22.15
N LEU A 83 0.78 -9.66 -23.36
CA LEU A 83 2.16 -9.28 -23.63
C LEU A 83 2.60 -8.13 -22.71
N TRP A 84 1.82 -7.04 -22.65
CA TRP A 84 2.17 -5.89 -21.82
C TRP A 84 2.10 -6.19 -20.32
N VAL A 85 1.16 -7.03 -19.87
CA VAL A 85 1.15 -7.50 -18.47
C VAL A 85 2.42 -8.30 -18.17
N ILE A 86 2.81 -9.24 -19.02
CA ILE A 86 4.02 -10.06 -18.82
C ILE A 86 5.28 -9.18 -18.83
N LEU A 87 5.41 -8.27 -19.80
CA LEU A 87 6.54 -7.34 -19.88
C LEU A 87 6.61 -6.43 -18.65
N GLY A 88 5.46 -5.91 -18.18
CA GLY A 88 5.40 -5.09 -16.98
C GLY A 88 5.79 -5.84 -15.71
N MET A 89 5.26 -7.05 -15.52
CA MET A 89 5.63 -7.90 -14.37
C MET A 89 7.09 -8.33 -14.42
N GLY A 90 7.60 -8.69 -15.61
CA GLY A 90 9.01 -9.02 -15.82
C GLY A 90 9.92 -7.84 -15.53
N ALA A 91 9.55 -6.62 -15.94
CA ALA A 91 10.31 -5.41 -15.65
C ALA A 91 10.29 -5.04 -14.16
N SER A 92 9.14 -5.16 -13.51
CA SER A 92 8.98 -4.95 -12.06
C SER A 92 9.87 -5.93 -11.28
N MET A 93 9.80 -7.23 -11.57
CA MET A 93 10.66 -8.24 -10.95
C MET A 93 12.14 -8.01 -11.27
N GLY A 94 12.47 -7.71 -12.53
CA GLY A 94 13.84 -7.41 -12.96
C GLY A 94 14.44 -6.22 -12.22
N SER A 95 13.65 -5.16 -11.99
CA SER A 95 14.10 -4.01 -11.18
C SER A 95 14.35 -4.37 -9.72
N PHE A 96 13.55 -5.28 -9.14
CA PHE A 96 13.77 -5.77 -7.78
C PHE A 96 15.04 -6.61 -7.69
N VAL A 97 15.18 -7.62 -8.56
CA VAL A 97 16.37 -8.49 -8.60
C VAL A 97 17.63 -7.66 -8.81
N ARG A 98 17.60 -6.69 -9.73
CA ARG A 98 18.76 -5.82 -9.97
C ARG A 98 19.10 -4.98 -8.74
N TYR A 99 18.12 -4.43 -8.04
CA TYR A 99 18.33 -3.68 -6.81
C TYR A 99 18.95 -4.55 -5.72
N VAL A 100 18.40 -5.75 -5.50
CA VAL A 100 18.90 -6.72 -4.52
C VAL A 100 20.34 -7.13 -4.83
N MET A 101 20.63 -7.49 -6.08
CA MET A 101 21.99 -7.86 -6.51
C MET A 101 22.99 -6.71 -6.43
N THR A 102 22.55 -5.46 -6.63
CA THR A 102 23.45 -4.30 -6.60
C THR A 102 23.97 -4.03 -5.19
N TYR A 103 23.17 -4.34 -4.17
CA TYR A 103 23.49 -4.08 -2.77
C TYR A 103 23.63 -5.35 -1.92
N ASP A 104 23.72 -6.53 -2.55
CA ASP A 104 23.84 -7.84 -1.90
C ASP A 104 22.84 -8.07 -0.76
N LEU A 105 21.56 -7.77 -1.04
CA LEU A 105 20.51 -7.81 -0.03
C LEU A 105 19.87 -9.22 0.07
N PRO A 106 19.37 -9.61 1.26
CA PRO A 106 18.46 -10.76 1.39
C PRO A 106 17.16 -10.57 0.58
N LEU A 107 16.49 -11.65 0.17
CA LEU A 107 15.23 -11.58 -0.61
C LEU A 107 13.98 -11.63 0.27
N GLU A 108 14.12 -12.20 1.45
CA GLU A 108 13.07 -12.64 2.36
C GLU A 108 12.65 -11.57 3.38
N VAL A 109 13.33 -10.42 3.41
CA VAL A 109 13.08 -9.33 4.36
C VAL A 109 12.72 -8.00 3.70
N HIS A 110 12.25 -7.06 4.50
CA HIS A 110 11.93 -5.71 4.05
C HIS A 110 13.20 -4.84 4.01
N HIS A 111 13.42 -4.16 2.88
CA HIS A 111 14.48 -3.16 2.74
C HIS A 111 13.90 -1.77 2.82
N TYR A 112 14.33 -0.99 3.81
CA TYR A 112 13.99 0.43 3.90
C TYR A 112 15.16 1.24 3.32
N HIS A 113 14.99 1.71 2.08
CA HIS A 113 16.00 2.52 1.40
C HIS A 113 15.71 3.99 1.63
N PHE A 114 16.69 4.69 2.19
CA PHE A 114 16.68 6.12 2.44
C PHE A 114 17.68 6.82 1.53
N ARG A 115 17.25 7.92 0.93
CA ARG A 115 18.11 8.80 0.14
C ARG A 115 17.71 10.23 0.36
N GLU A 116 18.62 11.02 0.90
CA GLU A 116 18.41 12.40 1.34
C GLU A 116 17.22 12.48 2.32
N ILE A 117 16.14 13.13 1.92
CA ILE A 117 14.91 13.26 2.71
C ILE A 117 13.83 12.26 2.30
N TYR A 118 14.11 11.44 1.28
CA TYR A 118 13.19 10.50 0.67
C TYR A 118 13.41 9.09 1.21
N ASN A 119 12.36 8.28 1.19
CA ASN A 119 12.43 6.89 1.62
C ASN A 119 11.44 6.02 0.85
N SER A 120 11.79 4.75 0.67
CA SER A 120 10.87 3.72 0.18
C SER A 120 11.14 2.39 0.88
N VAL A 121 10.12 1.55 0.96
CA VAL A 121 10.25 0.15 1.40
C VAL A 121 10.22 -0.75 0.18
N ASN A 122 10.95 -1.86 0.20
CA ASN A 122 10.96 -2.83 -0.89
C ASN A 122 10.96 -4.24 -0.30
N TYR A 123 10.08 -5.11 -0.80
CA TYR A 123 9.94 -6.49 -0.35
C TYR A 123 9.45 -7.36 -1.52
N PHE A 124 9.76 -8.66 -1.52
CA PHE A 124 9.48 -9.54 -2.66
C PHE A 124 8.00 -9.50 -3.16
N PRO A 125 6.97 -9.64 -2.31
CA PRO A 125 5.57 -9.46 -2.72
C PRO A 125 5.10 -7.99 -2.79
N HIS A 126 6.00 -7.02 -2.56
CA HIS A 126 5.71 -5.58 -2.53
C HIS A 126 6.86 -4.74 -3.11
N ILE A 127 6.97 -4.73 -4.44
CA ILE A 127 8.09 -4.15 -5.18
C ILE A 127 7.89 -2.66 -5.48
N HIS A 128 8.62 -1.78 -4.80
CA HIS A 128 8.58 -0.34 -5.05
C HIS A 128 9.62 0.17 -6.06
N THR A 129 10.65 -0.63 -6.40
CA THR A 129 11.60 -0.27 -7.47
C THR A 129 10.89 -0.03 -8.81
N SER A 130 9.75 -0.70 -9.01
CA SER A 130 8.88 -0.49 -10.17
C SER A 130 8.19 0.88 -10.22
N LYS A 131 8.20 1.67 -9.15
CA LYS A 131 7.66 3.05 -9.14
C LYS A 131 8.60 4.08 -9.74
N LEU A 132 9.88 3.75 -9.95
CA LEU A 132 10.91 4.69 -10.41
C LEU A 132 10.53 5.43 -11.71
N TYR A 133 9.63 4.88 -12.52
CA TYR A 133 9.11 5.59 -13.68
C TYR A 133 8.35 6.88 -13.34
N LEU A 134 7.70 6.96 -12.17
CA LEU A 134 7.00 8.15 -11.71
C LEU A 134 7.98 9.29 -11.54
N TYR A 135 9.10 9.04 -10.86
CA TYR A 135 10.19 10.02 -10.76
C TYR A 135 10.76 10.38 -12.13
N LYS A 136 11.10 9.39 -12.97
CA LYS A 136 11.71 9.65 -14.29
C LYS A 136 10.81 10.48 -15.22
N ILE A 137 9.50 10.26 -15.19
CA ILE A 137 8.55 11.06 -15.97
C ILE A 137 8.27 12.40 -15.32
N GLY A 138 8.21 12.46 -13.98
CA GLY A 138 8.13 13.71 -13.22
C GLY A 138 9.27 14.66 -13.57
N ASP A 139 10.49 14.14 -13.56
CA ASP A 139 11.71 14.84 -13.92
C ASP A 139 11.69 15.29 -15.39
N LEU A 140 11.35 14.37 -16.32
CA LEU A 140 11.25 14.68 -17.75
C LEU A 140 10.22 15.79 -18.08
N LEU A 141 9.09 15.81 -17.37
CA LEU A 141 8.01 16.78 -17.58
C LEU A 141 8.12 18.01 -16.66
N GLY A 142 9.15 18.10 -15.81
CA GLY A 142 9.39 19.25 -14.93
C GLY A 142 8.41 19.40 -13.75
N PHE A 143 7.82 18.31 -13.27
CA PHE A 143 6.91 18.31 -12.10
C PHE A 143 7.39 17.40 -10.95
N ASP A 144 8.65 16.97 -10.95
CA ASP A 144 9.30 16.20 -9.88
C ASP A 144 9.10 16.83 -8.48
N GLN A 145 9.02 18.16 -8.41
CA GLN A 145 8.74 18.91 -7.18
C GLN A 145 7.34 18.65 -6.62
N ALA A 146 6.34 18.41 -7.47
CA ALA A 146 5.00 18.02 -7.05
C ALA A 146 4.99 16.59 -6.45
N LEU A 147 5.97 15.77 -6.81
CA LEU A 147 6.13 14.39 -6.32
C LEU A 147 6.98 14.29 -5.04
N LYS A 148 7.56 15.38 -4.53
CA LYS A 148 8.52 15.34 -3.41
C LYS A 148 8.00 14.66 -2.12
N ASN A 149 6.68 14.67 -1.92
CA ASN A 149 6.02 14.07 -0.76
C ASN A 149 5.43 12.68 -1.06
N MET A 150 5.69 12.14 -2.25
CA MET A 150 5.22 10.85 -2.70
C MET A 150 6.39 9.87 -2.79
N ASP A 151 6.10 8.62 -2.50
CA ASP A 151 6.98 7.52 -2.87
C ASP A 151 6.85 7.29 -4.39
N ASP A 152 7.75 7.92 -5.14
CA ASP A 152 7.86 7.88 -6.60
C ASP A 152 9.05 7.00 -7.08
N GLY A 153 9.64 6.24 -6.15
CA GLY A 153 10.78 5.37 -6.41
C GLY A 153 12.13 6.08 -6.62
N ARG A 154 12.24 7.41 -6.45
CA ARG A 154 13.49 8.15 -6.72
C ARG A 154 14.71 7.67 -5.93
N VAL A 155 14.49 7.08 -4.75
CA VAL A 155 15.57 6.48 -3.94
C VAL A 155 16.33 5.41 -4.73
N PHE A 156 15.66 4.70 -5.63
CA PHE A 156 16.23 3.61 -6.42
C PHE A 156 16.94 4.05 -7.72
N ALA A 157 17.00 5.35 -8.02
CA ALA A 157 17.44 5.85 -9.33
C ALA A 157 18.88 5.47 -9.70
N ASN A 158 19.75 5.20 -8.71
CA ASN A 158 21.14 4.79 -8.92
C ASN A 158 21.29 3.26 -9.04
N ALA A 159 20.38 2.49 -8.45
CA ALA A 159 20.47 1.03 -8.40
C ALA A 159 19.78 0.35 -9.58
N VAL A 160 18.73 0.97 -10.11
CA VAL A 160 17.86 0.37 -11.13
C VAL A 160 18.11 1.04 -12.49
N PRO A 161 18.54 0.28 -13.51
CA PRO A 161 18.66 0.79 -14.88
C PRO A 161 17.35 1.36 -15.40
N ALA A 162 17.42 2.50 -16.09
CA ALA A 162 16.24 3.21 -16.61
C ALA A 162 15.36 2.36 -17.53
N PHE A 163 15.96 1.36 -18.21
CA PHE A 163 15.24 0.39 -19.03
C PHE A 163 14.02 -0.21 -18.30
N TYR A 164 14.19 -0.69 -17.05
CA TYR A 164 13.10 -1.31 -16.30
C TYR A 164 11.97 -0.32 -16.01
N SER A 165 12.31 0.94 -15.70
CA SER A 165 11.32 1.99 -15.45
C SER A 165 10.52 2.30 -16.71
N TYR A 166 11.17 2.45 -17.86
CA TYR A 166 10.47 2.73 -19.13
C TYR A 166 9.59 1.56 -19.59
N VAL A 167 10.06 0.31 -19.44
CA VAL A 167 9.22 -0.86 -19.76
C VAL A 167 8.02 -0.93 -18.81
N THR A 168 8.22 -0.69 -17.50
CA THR A 168 7.13 -0.63 -16.52
C THR A 168 6.10 0.44 -16.87
N LEU A 169 6.55 1.64 -17.25
CA LEU A 169 5.69 2.74 -17.70
C LEU A 169 4.89 2.37 -18.95
N LEU A 170 5.58 1.92 -20.00
CA LEU A 170 4.98 1.53 -21.28
C LEU A 170 3.94 0.43 -21.07
N SER A 171 4.25 -0.57 -20.25
CA SER A 171 3.32 -1.62 -19.86
C SER A 171 2.13 -1.06 -19.07
N THR A 172 2.36 -0.22 -18.07
CA THR A 172 1.28 0.36 -17.24
C THR A 172 0.31 1.17 -18.09
N ILE A 173 0.81 2.06 -18.95
CA ILE A 173 0.00 2.87 -19.86
C ILE A 173 -0.72 1.97 -20.87
N SER A 174 -0.03 1.01 -21.48
CA SER A 174 -0.63 0.13 -22.48
C SER A 174 -1.73 -0.74 -21.88
N VAL A 175 -1.52 -1.30 -20.69
CA VAL A 175 -2.51 -2.10 -19.96
C VAL A 175 -3.70 -1.24 -19.54
N LEU A 176 -3.47 0.00 -19.08
CA LEU A 176 -4.52 0.96 -18.74
C LEU A 176 -5.36 1.34 -19.98
N VAL A 177 -4.73 1.62 -21.11
CA VAL A 177 -5.44 1.96 -22.34
C VAL A 177 -6.21 0.75 -22.86
N LEU A 178 -5.58 -0.43 -22.91
CA LEU A 178 -6.20 -1.68 -23.36
C LEU A 178 -7.35 -2.12 -22.45
N SER A 179 -7.29 -1.83 -21.15
CA SER A 179 -8.35 -2.20 -20.22
C SER A 179 -9.68 -1.54 -20.60
N PHE A 180 -9.70 -0.27 -21.02
CA PHE A 180 -10.93 0.39 -21.46
C PHE A 180 -11.62 -0.34 -22.62
N PHE A 181 -10.85 -0.85 -23.58
CA PHE A 181 -11.38 -1.63 -24.69
C PHE A 181 -11.83 -3.03 -24.27
N ILE A 182 -11.06 -3.68 -23.39
CA ILE A 182 -11.35 -5.04 -22.94
C ILE A 182 -12.58 -5.07 -22.04
N ILE A 183 -12.69 -4.14 -21.09
CA ILE A 183 -13.85 -4.04 -20.18
C ILE A 183 -15.14 -3.93 -20.99
N SER A 184 -15.17 -3.06 -21.99
CA SER A 184 -16.32 -2.94 -22.90
C SER A 184 -16.72 -4.29 -23.50
N ARG A 185 -15.75 -5.04 -24.05
CA ARG A 185 -16.01 -6.34 -24.66
C ARG A 185 -16.51 -7.38 -23.67
N ILE A 186 -15.91 -7.43 -22.47
CA ILE A 186 -16.35 -8.33 -21.40
C ILE A 186 -17.78 -7.97 -20.99
N VAL A 187 -18.02 -6.72 -20.57
CA VAL A 187 -19.33 -6.29 -20.03
C VAL A 187 -20.44 -6.47 -21.06
N PHE A 188 -20.25 -6.06 -22.31
CA PHE A 188 -21.33 -6.13 -23.31
C PHE A 188 -21.62 -7.54 -23.83
N LYS A 189 -20.69 -8.49 -23.65
CA LYS A 189 -20.88 -9.92 -23.97
C LYS A 189 -21.80 -10.64 -22.96
N TRP A 190 -21.92 -10.12 -21.74
CA TRP A 190 -22.75 -10.71 -20.69
C TRP A 190 -24.22 -10.30 -20.82
N GLU A 191 -25.12 -11.10 -20.22
CA GLU A 191 -26.56 -10.82 -20.15
C GLU A 191 -26.84 -9.46 -19.48
N ALA A 192 -27.83 -8.72 -19.99
CA ALA A 192 -28.14 -7.34 -19.57
C ALA A 192 -28.29 -7.15 -18.05
N LYS A 193 -28.93 -8.11 -17.37
CA LYS A 193 -29.14 -8.10 -15.91
C LYS A 193 -27.83 -8.18 -15.10
N ASN A 194 -26.76 -8.73 -15.67
CA ASN A 194 -25.48 -8.98 -14.99
C ASN A 194 -24.43 -7.91 -15.28
N LYS A 195 -24.65 -7.04 -16.28
CA LYS A 195 -23.62 -6.12 -16.81
C LYS A 195 -23.06 -5.17 -15.77
N ILE A 196 -23.89 -4.68 -14.84
CA ILE A 196 -23.45 -3.78 -13.77
C ILE A 196 -22.46 -4.50 -12.84
N GLY A 197 -22.83 -5.68 -12.33
CA GLY A 197 -21.93 -6.47 -11.48
C GLY A 197 -20.63 -6.86 -12.18
N VAL A 198 -20.71 -7.26 -13.46
CA VAL A 198 -19.53 -7.57 -14.28
C VAL A 198 -18.64 -6.35 -14.46
N SER A 199 -19.21 -5.15 -14.65
CA SER A 199 -18.44 -3.91 -14.78
C SER A 199 -17.68 -3.57 -13.50
N ILE A 200 -18.30 -3.72 -12.32
CA ILE A 200 -17.65 -3.50 -11.03
C ILE A 200 -16.50 -4.50 -10.84
N LEU A 201 -16.74 -5.78 -11.09
CA LEU A 201 -15.71 -6.81 -10.94
C LEU A 201 -14.54 -6.61 -11.91
N CYS A 202 -14.83 -6.16 -13.14
CA CYS A 202 -13.79 -5.77 -14.10
C CYS A 202 -12.97 -4.59 -13.60
N VAL A 203 -13.61 -3.52 -13.11
CA VAL A 203 -12.92 -2.34 -12.56
C VAL A 203 -11.96 -2.75 -11.46
N LEU A 204 -12.42 -3.51 -10.46
CA LEU A 204 -11.58 -3.99 -9.36
C LEU A 204 -10.41 -4.85 -9.85
N SER A 205 -10.68 -5.79 -10.77
CA SER A 205 -9.65 -6.70 -11.25
C SER A 205 -8.59 -5.99 -12.12
N PHE A 206 -9.00 -5.12 -13.05
CA PHE A 206 -8.05 -4.34 -13.85
C PHE A 206 -7.25 -3.35 -12.99
N TYR A 207 -7.91 -2.70 -12.04
CA TYR A 207 -7.25 -1.83 -11.07
C TYR A 207 -6.11 -2.59 -10.35
N SER A 208 -6.38 -3.78 -9.81
CA SER A 208 -5.36 -4.59 -9.12
C SER A 208 -4.23 -5.01 -10.06
N VAL A 209 -4.54 -5.46 -11.29
CA VAL A 209 -3.50 -5.83 -12.27
C VAL A 209 -2.60 -4.65 -12.63
N ILE A 210 -3.18 -3.48 -12.92
CA ILE A 210 -2.42 -2.26 -13.25
C ILE A 210 -1.56 -1.83 -12.06
N LYS A 211 -2.13 -1.83 -10.86
CA LYS A 211 -1.38 -1.55 -9.63
C LYS A 211 -0.22 -2.52 -9.48
N CYS A 212 -0.41 -3.83 -9.68
CA CYS A 212 0.66 -4.82 -9.48
C CYS A 212 1.84 -4.61 -10.43
N ILE A 213 1.62 -4.08 -11.63
CA ILE A 213 2.72 -3.71 -12.53
C ILE A 213 3.59 -2.60 -11.90
N SER A 214 2.95 -1.65 -11.21
CA SER A 214 3.60 -0.47 -10.63
C SER A 214 4.01 -0.60 -9.15
N ASP A 215 3.45 -1.55 -8.39
CA ASP A 215 3.51 -1.60 -6.92
C ASP A 215 3.17 -3.01 -6.38
N GLY A 216 3.92 -4.04 -6.82
CA GLY A 216 3.70 -5.40 -6.31
C GLY A 216 4.46 -6.53 -7.03
N GLY A 217 4.57 -6.48 -8.36
CA GLY A 217 5.12 -7.57 -9.16
C GLY A 217 4.18 -8.78 -9.28
N LEU A 218 4.68 -9.85 -9.93
CA LEU A 218 3.92 -11.07 -10.23
C LEU A 218 3.43 -11.82 -8.97
N PHE A 219 4.19 -11.71 -7.88
CA PHE A 219 3.96 -12.42 -6.63
C PHE A 219 3.17 -11.59 -5.61
N ALA A 220 2.64 -10.44 -6.03
CA ALA A 220 1.75 -9.64 -5.20
C ALA A 220 0.46 -10.42 -4.89
N TYR A 221 0.01 -10.32 -3.65
CA TYR A 221 -1.18 -11.00 -3.13
C TYR A 221 -2.48 -10.70 -3.90
N ASP A 222 -2.55 -9.56 -4.58
CA ASP A 222 -3.70 -9.09 -5.34
C ASP A 222 -3.68 -9.51 -6.82
N PHE A 223 -2.52 -9.84 -7.37
CA PHE A 223 -2.38 -10.10 -8.80
C PHE A 223 -3.14 -11.35 -9.25
N LEU A 224 -2.91 -12.50 -8.60
CA LEU A 224 -3.45 -13.78 -9.07
C LEU A 224 -4.96 -13.86 -9.02
N VAL A 225 -5.55 -13.31 -7.95
CA VAL A 225 -7.00 -13.27 -7.80
C VAL A 225 -7.61 -12.42 -8.90
N ALA A 226 -7.03 -11.24 -9.16
CA ALA A 226 -7.51 -10.32 -10.19
C ALA A 226 -7.32 -10.87 -11.61
N ALA A 227 -6.15 -11.43 -11.92
CA ALA A 227 -5.87 -12.05 -13.21
C ALA A 227 -6.78 -13.27 -13.45
N GLY A 228 -6.98 -14.11 -12.44
CA GLY A 228 -7.91 -15.24 -12.49
C GLY A 228 -9.35 -14.81 -12.74
N ALA A 229 -9.83 -13.76 -12.04
CA ALA A 229 -11.16 -13.20 -12.25
C ALA A 229 -11.34 -12.67 -13.68
N LEU A 230 -10.39 -11.88 -14.20
CA LEU A 230 -10.42 -11.42 -15.60
C LEU A 230 -10.42 -12.58 -16.58
N TYR A 231 -9.57 -13.58 -16.36
CA TYR A 231 -9.50 -14.76 -17.22
C TYR A 231 -10.85 -15.50 -17.30
N ILE A 232 -11.53 -15.66 -16.17
CA ILE A 232 -12.88 -16.26 -16.12
C ILE A 232 -13.88 -15.38 -16.89
N LEU A 233 -13.92 -14.07 -16.60
CA LEU A 233 -14.89 -13.14 -17.21
C LEU A 233 -14.70 -13.00 -18.73
N MET A 234 -13.47 -13.08 -19.22
CA MET A 234 -13.15 -13.08 -20.66
C MET A 234 -13.75 -14.29 -21.38
N HIS A 235 -13.77 -15.45 -20.72
CA HIS A 235 -14.17 -16.73 -21.31
C HIS A 235 -15.64 -17.11 -21.08
N THR A 236 -16.40 -16.31 -20.35
CA THR A 236 -17.78 -16.63 -19.97
C THR A 236 -18.76 -15.51 -20.37
N LYS A 237 -20.05 -15.84 -20.48
CA LYS A 237 -21.16 -14.94 -20.85
C LYS A 237 -22.28 -14.90 -19.81
N SER A 238 -22.33 -15.92 -18.95
CA SER A 238 -23.41 -16.11 -17.98
C SER A 238 -22.87 -16.82 -16.72
N PRO A 239 -23.58 -16.73 -15.59
CA PRO A 239 -23.20 -17.43 -14.37
C PRO A 239 -23.13 -18.95 -14.52
N GLY A 240 -23.94 -19.52 -15.43
CA GLY A 240 -23.92 -20.94 -15.76
C GLY A 240 -22.60 -21.36 -16.42
N GLU A 241 -22.10 -20.54 -17.36
CA GLU A 241 -20.81 -20.80 -18.01
C GLU A 241 -19.62 -20.71 -17.04
N VAL A 242 -19.68 -19.86 -16.02
CA VAL A 242 -18.66 -19.80 -14.96
C VAL A 242 -18.58 -21.14 -14.20
N ASN A 243 -19.72 -21.75 -13.86
CA ASN A 243 -19.71 -23.06 -13.21
C ASN A 243 -19.09 -24.13 -14.11
N THR A 244 -19.45 -24.13 -15.41
CA THR A 244 -18.87 -25.05 -16.39
C THR A 244 -17.37 -24.81 -16.57
N PHE A 245 -16.94 -23.55 -16.55
CA PHE A 245 -15.52 -23.18 -16.61
C PHE A 245 -14.75 -23.77 -15.44
N PHE A 246 -15.21 -23.59 -14.20
CA PHE A 246 -14.57 -24.17 -13.03
C PHE A 246 -14.54 -25.70 -13.10
N LYS A 247 -15.64 -26.35 -13.48
CA LYS A 247 -15.67 -27.82 -13.66
C LYS A 247 -14.61 -28.32 -14.64
N LYS A 248 -14.37 -27.59 -15.73
CA LYS A 248 -13.42 -28.00 -16.79
C LYS A 248 -11.97 -27.55 -16.54
N ARG A 249 -11.74 -26.44 -15.85
CA ARG A 249 -10.43 -25.76 -15.81
C ARG A 249 -9.89 -25.47 -14.40
N TRP A 250 -10.56 -25.93 -13.33
CA TRP A 250 -10.07 -25.72 -11.96
C TRP A 250 -8.63 -26.21 -11.75
N LYS A 251 -8.23 -27.31 -12.40
CA LYS A 251 -6.87 -27.87 -12.31
C LYS A 251 -5.80 -26.86 -12.73
N ILE A 252 -6.06 -26.08 -13.79
CA ILE A 252 -5.10 -25.08 -14.28
C ILE A 252 -4.90 -23.98 -13.23
N LEU A 253 -6.01 -23.46 -12.67
CA LEU A 253 -5.96 -22.44 -11.62
C LEU A 253 -5.28 -22.97 -10.35
N PHE A 254 -5.56 -24.21 -9.99
CA PHE A 254 -4.95 -24.90 -8.85
C PHE A 254 -3.44 -25.04 -9.01
N TRP A 255 -2.98 -25.60 -10.13
CA TRP A 255 -1.55 -25.77 -10.39
C TRP A 255 -0.80 -24.45 -10.56
N ALA A 256 -1.41 -23.43 -11.17
CA ALA A 256 -0.80 -22.09 -11.24
C ALA A 256 -0.63 -21.47 -9.85
N THR A 257 -1.63 -21.62 -8.97
CA THR A 257 -1.54 -21.14 -7.59
C THR A 257 -0.46 -21.90 -6.82
N ILE A 258 -0.43 -23.23 -6.91
CA ILE A 258 0.60 -24.05 -6.27
C ILE A 258 1.99 -23.67 -6.76
N GLY A 259 2.20 -23.56 -8.08
CA GLY A 259 3.51 -23.21 -8.62
C GLY A 259 4.04 -21.89 -8.07
N ILE A 260 3.17 -20.90 -7.90
CA ILE A 260 3.55 -19.61 -7.31
C ILE A 260 3.85 -19.73 -5.81
N LEU A 261 3.01 -20.41 -5.05
CA LEU A 261 3.27 -20.64 -3.63
C LEU A 261 4.55 -21.44 -3.41
N SER A 262 4.84 -22.43 -4.26
CA SER A 262 6.08 -23.20 -4.23
C SER A 262 7.31 -22.31 -4.47
N ILE A 263 7.26 -21.37 -5.43
CA ILE A 263 8.34 -20.40 -5.63
C ILE A 263 8.52 -19.53 -4.39
N GLN A 264 7.43 -19.07 -3.76
CA GLN A 264 7.51 -18.28 -2.53
C GLN A 264 8.12 -19.08 -1.38
N CYS A 265 7.75 -20.35 -1.19
CA CYS A 265 8.37 -21.23 -0.19
C CYS A 265 9.86 -21.48 -0.44
N LEU A 266 10.29 -21.49 -1.70
CA LEU A 266 11.72 -21.66 -2.05
C LEU A 266 12.54 -20.41 -1.71
N ILE A 267 11.93 -19.23 -1.81
CA ILE A 267 12.59 -17.95 -1.51
C ILE A 267 12.64 -17.71 0.00
N ASP A 268 11.57 -18.08 0.72
CA ASP A 268 11.45 -17.84 2.15
C ASP A 268 11.04 -19.12 2.89
N PRO A 269 12.02 -19.84 3.46
CA PRO A 269 11.78 -21.04 4.27
C PRO A 269 10.99 -20.78 5.55
N SER A 270 10.93 -19.53 6.05
CA SER A 270 10.15 -19.17 7.25
C SER A 270 8.64 -19.15 7.00
N LEU A 271 8.23 -19.23 5.73
CA LEU A 271 6.84 -19.18 5.25
C LEU A 271 6.13 -17.83 5.50
N GLU A 272 6.85 -16.77 5.86
CA GLU A 272 6.28 -15.44 6.08
C GLU A 272 5.71 -14.84 4.78
N ILE A 273 6.46 -14.89 3.67
CA ILE A 273 6.00 -14.43 2.35
C ILE A 273 4.71 -15.14 1.95
N VAL A 274 4.67 -16.46 2.15
CA VAL A 274 3.53 -17.32 1.79
C VAL A 274 2.33 -17.00 2.65
N THR A 275 2.53 -16.90 3.96
CA THR A 275 1.48 -16.55 4.93
C THR A 275 0.90 -15.17 4.62
N TYR A 276 1.76 -14.20 4.33
CA TYR A 276 1.36 -12.85 3.90
C TYR A 276 0.54 -12.91 2.61
N THR A 277 1.02 -13.61 1.58
CA THR A 277 0.36 -13.73 0.29
C THR A 277 -1.02 -14.39 0.42
N LEU A 278 -1.12 -15.49 1.16
CA LEU A 278 -2.39 -16.20 1.38
C LEU A 278 -3.39 -15.36 2.17
N LYS A 279 -2.97 -14.80 3.30
CA LYS A 279 -3.82 -13.95 4.14
C LYS A 279 -4.41 -12.79 3.34
N HIS A 280 -3.56 -12.09 2.58
CA HIS A 280 -3.99 -10.92 1.82
C HIS A 280 -4.76 -11.29 0.55
N GLY A 281 -4.39 -12.39 -0.12
CA GLY A 281 -5.10 -12.92 -1.29
C GLY A 281 -6.52 -13.41 -0.97
N LEU A 282 -6.72 -14.05 0.20
CA LEU A 282 -8.04 -14.49 0.65
C LEU A 282 -9.01 -13.32 0.87
N VAL A 283 -8.52 -12.18 1.37
CA VAL A 283 -9.34 -10.96 1.51
C VAL A 283 -9.88 -10.51 0.15
N ILE A 284 -9.01 -10.46 -0.85
CA ILE A 284 -9.36 -10.01 -2.19
C ILE A 284 -10.28 -11.01 -2.89
N LEU A 285 -10.01 -12.31 -2.72
CA LEU A 285 -10.86 -13.38 -3.23
C LEU A 285 -12.28 -13.27 -2.64
N SER A 286 -12.41 -12.98 -1.36
CA SER A 286 -13.70 -12.77 -0.70
C SER A 286 -14.45 -11.56 -1.27
N ILE A 287 -13.76 -10.44 -1.53
CA ILE A 287 -14.36 -9.25 -2.14
C ILE A 287 -14.84 -9.54 -3.57
N HIS A 288 -14.03 -10.22 -4.38
CA HIS A 288 -14.39 -10.61 -5.74
C HIS A 288 -15.56 -11.60 -5.75
N SER A 289 -15.54 -12.56 -4.82
CA SER A 289 -16.61 -13.56 -4.66
C SER A 289 -17.92 -12.94 -4.20
N LEU A 290 -17.88 -12.00 -3.24
CA LEU A 290 -19.02 -11.21 -2.80
C LEU A 290 -19.61 -10.42 -3.98
N THR A 291 -18.76 -9.72 -4.71
CA THR A 291 -19.19 -8.93 -5.87
C THR A 291 -19.88 -9.82 -6.91
N TYR A 292 -19.28 -10.99 -7.19
CA TYR A 292 -19.86 -11.96 -8.12
C TYR A 292 -21.20 -12.53 -7.63
N ILE A 293 -21.33 -12.89 -6.35
CA ILE A 293 -22.53 -13.56 -5.86
C ILE A 293 -23.69 -12.59 -5.68
N VAL A 294 -23.41 -11.39 -5.16
CA VAL A 294 -24.43 -10.35 -4.91
C VAL A 294 -24.88 -9.70 -6.22
N PHE A 295 -23.95 -9.31 -7.09
CA PHE A 295 -24.28 -8.49 -8.25
C PHE A 295 -24.37 -9.24 -9.59
N ILE A 296 -23.94 -10.51 -9.67
CA ILE A 296 -23.89 -11.27 -10.94
C ILE A 296 -24.70 -12.56 -10.88
N ARG A 297 -24.43 -13.46 -9.92
CA ARG A 297 -24.91 -14.85 -10.02
C ARG A 297 -26.38 -15.04 -9.65
N ASN A 298 -26.88 -14.30 -8.66
CA ASN A 298 -28.23 -14.29 -8.08
C ASN A 298 -29.14 -15.56 -8.11
N SER A 299 -28.59 -16.77 -8.24
CA SER A 299 -29.17 -17.99 -7.67
C SER A 299 -28.07 -19.00 -7.28
N LEU A 300 -27.83 -19.13 -5.98
CA LEU A 300 -27.32 -20.36 -5.41
C LEU A 300 -28.57 -21.23 -5.19
N THR A 301 -28.80 -22.18 -6.09
CA THR A 301 -30.00 -23.04 -6.09
C THR A 301 -30.02 -24.03 -4.93
N ASN A 302 -28.84 -24.42 -4.42
CA ASN A 302 -28.73 -25.24 -3.22
C ASN A 302 -28.75 -24.36 -1.96
N ARG A 303 -29.87 -24.38 -1.23
CA ARG A 303 -30.07 -23.60 0.01
C ARG A 303 -28.98 -23.84 1.05
N ARG A 304 -28.44 -25.06 1.18
CA ARG A 304 -27.40 -25.39 2.17
C ARG A 304 -26.05 -24.78 1.81
N LEU A 305 -25.62 -24.91 0.55
CA LEU A 305 -24.38 -24.28 0.07
C LEU A 305 -24.50 -22.75 0.05
N LYS A 306 -25.69 -22.21 -0.23
CA LYS A 306 -25.97 -20.78 -0.11
C LYS A 306 -25.83 -20.29 1.32
N GLY A 307 -26.44 -21.02 2.27
CA GLY A 307 -26.37 -20.71 3.69
C GLY A 307 -24.92 -20.76 4.19
N LEU A 308 -24.20 -21.85 3.93
CA LEU A 308 -22.80 -22.00 4.34
C LEU A 308 -21.93 -20.89 3.77
N PHE A 309 -22.03 -20.63 2.46
CA PHE A 309 -21.27 -19.57 1.82
C PHE A 309 -21.58 -18.18 2.41
N LEU A 310 -22.87 -17.85 2.58
CA LEU A 310 -23.28 -16.57 3.16
C LEU A 310 -22.81 -16.44 4.61
N THR A 311 -22.88 -17.50 5.40
CA THR A 311 -22.39 -17.51 6.79
C THR A 311 -20.88 -17.31 6.83
N THR A 312 -20.09 -18.08 6.07
CA THR A 312 -18.63 -17.93 6.00
C THR A 312 -18.25 -16.52 5.54
N LEU A 313 -18.94 -16.00 4.52
CA LEU A 313 -18.70 -14.65 4.01
C LEU A 313 -19.07 -13.58 5.03
N SER A 314 -20.19 -13.74 5.74
CA SER A 314 -20.65 -12.77 6.74
C SER A 314 -19.70 -12.75 7.94
N LEU A 315 -19.28 -13.91 8.43
CA LEU A 315 -18.24 -14.04 9.45
C LEU A 315 -16.93 -13.41 8.99
N PHE A 316 -16.53 -13.64 7.74
CA PHE A 316 -15.33 -13.04 7.17
C PHE A 316 -15.42 -11.52 7.07
N LEU A 317 -16.57 -10.98 6.62
CA LEU A 317 -16.80 -9.53 6.51
C LEU A 317 -16.86 -8.89 7.89
N ILE A 318 -17.59 -9.48 8.84
CA ILE A 318 -17.65 -9.03 10.22
C ILE A 318 -16.25 -9.04 10.83
N TYR A 319 -15.50 -10.14 10.67
CA TYR A 319 -14.13 -10.23 11.13
C TYR A 319 -13.23 -9.17 10.47
N THR A 320 -13.31 -8.98 9.15
CA THR A 320 -12.49 -7.99 8.44
C THR A 320 -12.83 -6.57 8.87
N VAL A 321 -14.12 -6.23 8.99
CA VAL A 321 -14.58 -4.93 9.46
C VAL A 321 -14.20 -4.72 10.92
N TYR A 322 -14.37 -5.72 11.78
CA TYR A 322 -13.97 -5.66 13.18
C TYR A 322 -12.45 -5.49 13.34
N GLN A 323 -11.67 -6.30 12.62
CA GLN A 323 -10.21 -6.22 12.61
C GLN A 323 -9.76 -4.86 12.13
N ARG A 324 -10.34 -4.37 11.03
CA ARG A 324 -10.02 -3.04 10.54
C ARG A 324 -10.46 -1.98 11.55
N TYR A 325 -11.65 -2.04 12.12
CA TYR A 325 -12.15 -1.04 13.07
C TYR A 325 -11.26 -0.99 14.31
N SER A 326 -11.06 -2.13 14.97
CA SER A 326 -10.25 -2.22 16.20
C SER A 326 -8.78 -1.84 16.02
N VAL A 327 -8.21 -2.13 14.84
CA VAL A 327 -6.79 -1.85 14.55
C VAL A 327 -6.59 -0.46 13.98
N TYR A 328 -7.49 0.01 13.11
CA TYR A 328 -7.28 1.22 12.31
C TYR A 328 -8.07 2.44 12.78
N LEU A 329 -9.29 2.27 13.31
CA LEU A 329 -10.17 3.38 13.65
C LEU A 329 -10.21 3.63 15.15
N GLU A 330 -10.45 2.58 15.94
CA GLU A 330 -10.60 2.64 17.39
C GLU A 330 -9.48 3.43 18.10
N PRO A 331 -8.18 3.26 17.77
CA PRO A 331 -7.13 4.03 18.43
C PRO A 331 -7.30 5.56 18.29
N PHE A 332 -7.88 6.05 17.20
CA PHE A 332 -8.10 7.48 16.98
C PHE A 332 -9.32 8.04 17.72
N PHE A 333 -10.25 7.16 18.14
CA PHE A 333 -11.40 7.52 18.98
C PHE A 333 -11.12 7.38 20.47
N SER A 334 -9.96 6.81 20.83
CA SER A 334 -9.50 6.80 22.20
C SER A 334 -9.27 8.23 22.71
N TYR A 335 -9.52 8.42 24.00
CA TYR A 335 -9.29 9.68 24.68
C TYR A 335 -7.98 9.62 25.44
N LEU A 336 -7.17 10.66 25.29
CA LEU A 336 -5.99 10.88 26.12
C LEU A 336 -6.41 11.53 27.43
N GLU A 337 -5.83 11.07 28.53
CA GLU A 337 -6.07 11.63 29.85
C GLU A 337 -5.31 12.95 30.03
N LYS A 338 -5.80 13.78 30.96
CA LYS A 338 -5.11 15.00 31.38
C LYS A 338 -3.69 14.68 31.82
N GLY A 339 -2.72 15.48 31.36
CA GLY A 339 -1.30 15.29 31.65
C GLY A 339 -0.56 14.37 30.67
N THR A 340 -1.26 13.76 29.70
CA THR A 340 -0.59 13.07 28.58
C THR A 340 0.22 14.08 27.78
N GLU A 341 1.46 13.73 27.42
CA GLU A 341 2.31 14.57 26.58
C GLU A 341 2.22 14.13 25.12
N VAL A 342 1.98 15.09 24.24
CA VAL A 342 2.01 14.90 22.79
C VAL A 342 3.20 15.65 22.22
N HIS A 343 4.08 14.90 21.59
CA HIS A 343 5.29 15.41 20.98
C HIS A 343 5.10 15.60 19.49
N TYR A 344 5.39 16.80 19.01
CA TYR A 344 5.43 17.12 17.60
C TYR A 344 6.86 17.34 17.14
N PHE A 345 7.34 16.47 16.24
CA PHE A 345 8.64 16.54 15.60
C PHE A 345 8.58 17.52 14.42
N HIS A 346 8.98 18.76 14.68
CA HIS A 346 9.01 19.83 13.69
C HIS A 346 10.40 19.97 13.08
N TYR A 347 10.51 19.65 11.80
CA TYR A 347 11.72 19.88 11.01
C TYR A 347 11.74 21.33 10.52
N LYS A 348 12.88 22.00 10.68
CA LYS A 348 13.01 23.45 10.44
C LYS A 348 12.83 23.87 8.97
N ASP A 349 12.70 22.91 8.06
CA ASP A 349 12.38 23.12 6.65
C ASP A 349 10.87 23.24 6.38
N ARG A 350 10.03 23.28 7.42
CA ARG A 350 8.56 23.38 7.32
C ARG A 350 8.02 24.59 8.07
N GLN A 351 6.83 25.03 7.67
CA GLN A 351 6.08 26.01 8.43
C GLN A 351 5.56 25.40 9.74
N ILE A 352 5.65 26.14 10.84
CA ILE A 352 5.14 25.71 12.15
C ILE A 352 3.61 25.75 12.13
N PRO A 353 2.90 24.64 12.44
CA PRO A 353 1.45 24.65 12.63
C PRO A 353 0.99 25.67 13.67
N GLU A 354 -0.17 26.28 13.47
CA GLU A 354 -0.67 27.32 14.38
C GLU A 354 -0.84 26.84 15.81
N ARG A 355 -1.33 25.60 16.01
CA ARG A 355 -1.46 24.97 17.34
C ARG A 355 -0.14 24.88 18.10
N LEU A 356 1.02 24.92 17.43
CA LEU A 356 2.33 24.86 18.07
C LEU A 356 2.92 26.24 18.40
N LYS A 357 2.32 27.34 17.91
CA LYS A 357 2.81 28.69 18.21
C LYS A 357 2.69 28.94 19.72
N GLY A 358 3.80 29.29 20.36
CA GLY A 358 3.88 29.48 21.83
C GLY A 358 3.94 28.18 22.65
N SER A 359 4.00 27.01 22.01
CA SER A 359 4.19 25.73 22.72
C SER A 359 5.63 25.57 23.24
N ARG A 360 5.79 24.82 24.33
CA ARG A 360 7.11 24.53 24.91
C ARG A 360 7.95 23.68 23.95
N ILE A 361 9.18 24.11 23.70
CA ILE A 361 10.19 23.29 23.03
C ILE A 361 10.86 22.41 24.09
N LYS A 362 10.70 21.10 23.96
CA LYS A 362 11.29 20.11 24.89
C LYS A 362 12.69 19.69 24.47
N PHE A 363 12.95 19.66 23.17
CA PHE A 363 14.26 19.41 22.60
C PHE A 363 14.47 20.27 21.36
N ALA A 364 15.68 20.82 21.22
CA ALA A 364 16.09 21.58 20.05
C ALA A 364 17.43 21.04 19.55
N SER A 365 17.50 20.82 18.25
CA SER A 365 18.74 20.51 17.54
C SER A 365 18.92 21.47 16.38
N ASP A 366 19.98 21.30 15.62
CA ASP A 366 20.23 22.10 14.42
C ASP A 366 19.16 21.90 13.36
N PHE A 367 18.54 20.71 13.27
CA PHE A 367 17.66 20.34 12.16
C PHE A 367 16.18 20.14 12.51
N PHE A 368 15.86 19.92 13.78
CA PHE A 368 14.47 19.78 14.22
C PHE A 368 14.29 20.21 15.68
N ASN A 369 13.04 20.52 16.01
CA ASN A 369 12.56 20.79 17.36
C ASN A 369 11.49 19.76 17.72
N ILE A 370 11.45 19.37 18.99
CA ILE A 370 10.33 18.63 19.58
C ILE A 370 9.50 19.63 20.38
N TYR A 371 8.30 19.93 19.88
CA TYR A 371 7.31 20.69 20.64
C TYR A 371 6.52 19.74 21.53
N CYS A 372 6.32 20.11 22.78
CA CYS A 372 5.49 19.36 23.72
C CYS A 372 4.17 20.08 23.95
N LEU A 373 3.08 19.35 23.70
CA LEU A 373 1.71 19.73 24.02
C LEU A 373 1.23 18.86 25.18
N THR A 374 1.04 19.46 26.34
CA THR A 374 0.44 18.76 27.50
C THR A 374 -1.07 18.87 27.41
N ILE A 375 -1.75 17.72 27.35
CA ILE A 375 -3.21 17.61 27.30
C ILE A 375 -3.80 18.18 28.59
N GLN A 376 -4.52 19.31 28.48
CA GLN A 376 -5.10 20.03 29.63
C GLN A 376 -6.43 19.44 30.08
N GLU A 377 -7.22 19.00 29.11
CA GLU A 377 -8.52 18.35 29.28
C GLU A 377 -8.59 17.11 28.40
N LYS A 378 -9.48 16.18 28.73
CA LYS A 378 -9.64 14.93 28.00
C LYS A 378 -9.87 15.19 26.50
N GLU A 379 -8.93 14.81 25.65
CA GLU A 379 -8.95 15.09 24.22
C GLU A 379 -8.89 13.79 23.41
N ARG A 380 -9.61 13.71 22.29
CA ARG A 380 -9.51 12.54 21.39
C ARG A 380 -8.25 12.64 20.57
N VAL A 381 -7.63 11.49 20.29
CA VAL A 381 -6.46 11.43 19.42
C VAL A 381 -6.75 12.05 18.04
N LEU A 382 -7.91 11.79 17.45
CA LEU A 382 -8.29 12.36 16.14
C LEU A 382 -8.29 13.89 16.11
N ASP A 383 -8.72 14.55 17.19
CA ASP A 383 -8.85 16.01 17.25
C ASP A 383 -7.46 16.69 17.27
N ILE A 384 -6.49 16.04 17.92
CA ILE A 384 -5.09 16.45 17.92
C ILE A 384 -4.53 16.43 16.49
N TYR A 385 -4.75 15.34 15.77
CA TYR A 385 -4.31 15.21 14.37
C TYR A 385 -4.95 16.27 13.47
N ARG A 386 -6.28 16.47 13.60
CA ARG A 386 -7.03 17.46 12.82
C ARG A 386 -6.49 18.87 13.04
N SER A 387 -6.27 19.25 14.29
CA SER A 387 -5.81 20.60 14.65
C SER A 387 -4.38 20.92 14.23
N LEU A 388 -3.53 19.89 14.11
CA LEU A 388 -2.16 20.03 13.61
C LEU A 388 -2.11 20.01 12.07
N GLY A 389 -3.24 19.78 11.40
CA GLY A 389 -3.31 19.68 9.93
C GLY A 389 -2.70 18.38 9.39
N GLU A 390 -2.63 17.34 10.21
CA GLU A 390 -1.85 16.14 9.96
C GLU A 390 -2.79 14.96 9.65
N ASN A 391 -2.49 14.14 8.64
CA ASN A 391 -3.29 12.98 8.24
C ASN A 391 -2.97 11.70 9.07
N PRO A 392 -3.91 11.18 9.87
CA PRO A 392 -3.68 10.04 10.77
C PRO A 392 -3.26 8.73 10.09
N TYR A 393 -3.31 8.62 8.76
CA TYR A 393 -2.85 7.43 8.03
C TYR A 393 -1.50 7.62 7.33
N ARG A 394 -0.89 8.80 7.43
CA ARG A 394 0.35 9.15 6.71
C ARG A 394 1.35 9.97 7.53
N ASN A 395 1.03 10.31 8.78
CA ASN A 395 1.85 11.22 9.56
C ASN A 395 3.12 10.57 10.08
N ARG A 396 4.14 11.42 10.17
CA ARG A 396 5.51 11.07 10.60
C ARG A 396 6.05 12.04 11.65
N HIS A 397 5.17 12.80 12.30
CA HIS A 397 5.56 13.91 13.17
C HIS A 397 4.96 13.87 14.58
N ILE A 398 3.92 13.07 14.84
CA ILE A 398 3.21 13.07 16.12
C ILE A 398 3.56 11.80 16.90
N ALA A 399 4.13 11.96 18.09
CA ALA A 399 4.31 10.90 19.07
C ALA A 399 3.45 11.16 20.31
N ILE A 400 2.73 10.14 20.77
CA ILE A 400 1.89 10.22 21.98
C ILE A 400 2.61 9.47 23.10
N LEU A 401 3.00 10.20 24.15
CA LEU A 401 3.73 9.66 25.29
C LEU A 401 2.77 9.41 26.44
N PHE A 402 2.55 8.14 26.77
CA PHE A 402 1.72 7.75 27.88
C PHE A 402 2.48 7.90 29.21
N PRO A 403 1.89 8.51 30.26
CA PRO A 403 2.58 8.82 31.52
C PRO A 403 3.19 7.64 32.30
N LYS A 404 2.87 6.38 31.93
CA LYS A 404 3.14 5.18 32.74
C LYS A 404 4.17 4.20 32.18
N LYS A 405 4.96 4.57 31.17
CA LYS A 405 5.96 3.63 30.61
C LYS A 405 7.36 4.24 30.62
N SER A 406 8.12 3.95 31.68
CA SER A 406 9.52 4.33 31.89
C SER A 406 10.52 3.46 31.12
N ARG A 407 10.05 2.70 30.13
CA ARG A 407 10.87 1.68 29.45
C ARG A 407 11.33 2.22 28.11
N ALA A 408 12.62 2.11 27.82
CA ALA A 408 13.13 2.48 26.50
C ALA A 408 12.74 1.42 25.47
N TYR A 409 12.49 1.85 24.24
CA TYR A 409 12.21 0.97 23.11
C TYR A 409 13.35 1.08 22.13
N GLY A 410 13.71 -0.02 21.51
CA GLY A 410 14.79 -0.03 20.54
C GLY A 410 14.44 -0.71 19.23
N LEU A 411 15.29 -0.46 18.25
CA LEU A 411 15.33 -1.12 16.97
C LEU A 411 16.66 -1.89 16.85
N LEU A 412 16.56 -3.17 16.51
CA LEU A 412 17.67 -3.97 16.04
C LEU A 412 17.55 -4.15 14.53
N GLY A 413 18.68 -4.08 13.82
CA GLY A 413 18.70 -4.33 12.39
C GLY A 413 20.10 -4.28 11.80
N GLU A 414 20.13 -4.24 10.47
CA GLU A 414 21.34 -4.00 9.70
C GLU A 414 21.26 -2.61 9.05
N PHE A 415 22.36 -1.88 9.14
CA PHE A 415 22.53 -0.56 8.56
C PHE A 415 23.64 -0.61 7.52
N ILE A 416 23.29 -0.31 6.28
CA ILE A 416 24.18 -0.38 5.12
C ILE A 416 24.24 1.02 4.50
N PRO A 417 25.20 1.87 4.89
CA PRO A 417 25.40 3.16 4.23
C PRO A 417 25.97 2.95 2.81
N LEU A 418 25.45 3.69 1.84
CA LEU A 418 25.77 3.52 0.42
C LEU A 418 26.69 4.63 -0.13
N ASP A 419 26.88 5.70 0.64
CA ASP A 419 27.73 6.83 0.31
C ASP A 419 29.01 6.88 1.17
N PHE A 420 29.74 5.76 1.23
CA PHE A 420 31.03 5.65 1.91
C PHE A 420 32.14 6.39 1.17
N LYS A 421 32.19 7.73 1.30
CA LYS A 421 33.33 8.53 0.83
C LYS A 421 33.85 9.55 1.84
N LYS A 422 33.37 9.55 3.09
CA LYS A 422 33.87 10.42 4.16
C LYS A 422 33.88 9.68 5.49
N GLU A 423 34.88 9.97 6.32
CA GLU A 423 34.77 9.75 7.76
C GLU A 423 33.57 10.58 8.26
N VAL A 424 32.48 9.91 8.63
CA VAL A 424 31.28 10.56 9.16
C VAL A 424 31.31 10.47 10.68
N ALA A 425 31.46 11.60 11.35
CA ALA A 425 31.31 11.68 12.81
C ALA A 425 29.81 11.81 13.16
N LEU A 426 29.23 10.75 13.72
CA LEU A 426 27.85 10.77 14.22
C LEU A 426 27.80 11.47 15.59
N LYS A 427 27.28 12.69 15.64
CA LYS A 427 26.96 13.36 16.90
C LYS A 427 25.61 12.83 17.41
N VAL A 428 25.66 11.72 18.15
CA VAL A 428 24.46 11.12 18.77
C VAL A 428 23.75 12.16 19.64
N LEU A 429 22.44 12.31 19.45
CA LEU A 429 21.62 13.23 20.21
C LEU A 429 21.23 12.59 21.54
N ASN A 430 21.13 13.37 22.61
CA ASN A 430 20.74 12.90 23.95
C ASN A 430 19.27 12.46 24.09
N ILE A 431 18.62 12.07 22.99
CA ILE A 431 17.25 11.57 22.95
C ILE A 431 17.17 10.12 22.45
N PHE A 432 18.30 9.54 22.02
CA PHE A 432 18.44 8.14 21.66
C PHE A 432 19.90 7.70 21.79
N ASP A 433 20.11 6.42 22.05
CA ASP A 433 21.41 5.77 22.01
C ASP A 433 21.56 5.02 20.69
N LEU A 434 22.75 5.07 20.11
CA LEU A 434 23.10 4.39 18.86
C LEU A 434 24.40 3.63 19.02
N LYS A 435 24.33 2.33 18.77
CA LYS A 435 25.48 1.44 18.70
C LYS A 435 25.51 0.79 17.32
N LEU A 436 26.63 0.98 16.63
CA LEU A 436 26.93 0.35 15.36
C LEU A 436 28.10 -0.61 15.59
N THR A 437 27.89 -1.88 15.28
CA THR A 437 28.94 -2.91 15.35
C THR A 437 29.22 -3.41 13.95
N GLU A 438 30.48 -3.33 13.51
CA GLU A 438 30.87 -3.80 12.18
C GLU A 438 30.59 -5.30 12.04
N LYS A 439 30.00 -5.68 10.91
CA LYS A 439 29.78 -7.08 10.54
C LYS A 439 30.98 -7.56 9.72
N ASN A 440 31.34 -8.84 9.85
CA ASN A 440 32.52 -9.47 9.22
C ASN A 440 32.60 -9.38 7.67
N SER A 441 31.64 -8.75 6.99
CA SER A 441 31.62 -8.53 5.54
C SER A 441 31.27 -7.09 5.21
N LYS A 442 32.09 -6.49 4.32
CA LYS A 442 31.95 -5.21 3.60
C LYS A 442 30.86 -4.26 4.14
N GLU A 443 31.30 -3.22 4.84
CA GLU A 443 30.59 -1.93 4.95
C GLU A 443 29.14 -2.02 5.49
N SER A 444 28.82 -3.08 6.24
CA SER A 444 27.52 -3.27 6.90
C SER A 444 27.68 -3.28 8.42
N PHE A 445 26.72 -2.68 9.12
CA PHE A 445 26.74 -2.56 10.57
C PHE A 445 25.51 -3.23 11.17
N LEU A 446 25.73 -4.01 12.22
CA LEU A 446 24.67 -4.33 13.16
C LEU A 446 24.30 -3.06 13.90
N LEU A 447 23.05 -2.66 13.71
CA LEU A 447 22.44 -1.49 14.32
C LEU A 447 21.69 -1.90 15.58
N GLU A 448 22.05 -1.28 16.68
CA GLU A 448 21.31 -1.30 17.92
C GLU A 448 20.98 0.15 18.31
N MET A 449 19.70 0.49 18.34
CA MET A 449 19.24 1.84 18.69
C MET A 449 18.21 1.77 19.80
N ALA A 450 18.35 2.58 20.84
CA ALA A 450 17.38 2.72 21.92
C ALA A 450 16.88 4.17 22.00
N PHE A 451 15.57 4.36 22.05
CA PHE A 451 14.93 5.67 22.09
C PHE A 451 14.53 6.01 23.53
N ASP A 452 14.84 7.22 23.98
CA ASP A 452 14.43 7.69 25.30
C ASP A 452 12.90 7.84 25.33
N PRO A 453 12.21 7.15 26.27
CA PRO A 453 10.75 7.16 26.38
C PRO A 453 10.20 8.55 26.74
N SER A 454 11.05 9.46 27.22
CA SER A 454 10.72 10.86 27.43
C SER A 454 10.46 11.60 26.13
N TYR A 455 10.90 11.09 24.97
CA TYR A 455 10.75 11.73 23.66
C TYR A 455 9.98 10.90 22.64
N PHE A 456 10.12 9.56 22.69
CA PHE A 456 9.54 8.64 21.72
C PHE A 456 8.50 7.71 22.35
N PRO A 457 7.47 7.32 21.59
CA PRO A 457 6.38 6.53 22.11
C PRO A 457 6.75 5.05 22.21
N VAL A 458 6.07 4.38 23.13
CA VAL A 458 6.08 2.93 23.28
C VAL A 458 5.36 2.25 22.12
N PHE A 459 5.90 1.13 21.63
CA PHE A 459 5.21 0.24 20.69
C PHE A 459 4.58 -0.98 21.38
N ALA A 460 3.31 -1.25 21.07
CA ALA A 460 2.67 -2.49 21.50
C ALA A 460 3.33 -3.75 20.90
N HIS A 461 3.97 -3.64 19.73
CA HIS A 461 4.67 -4.76 19.08
C HIS A 461 5.76 -5.39 19.96
N ALA A 462 6.50 -4.56 20.71
CA ALA A 462 7.55 -5.04 21.60
C ALA A 462 6.99 -5.81 22.82
N GLU A 463 5.68 -5.72 23.06
CA GLU A 463 4.97 -6.37 24.18
C GLU A 463 4.22 -7.64 23.72
N GLY A 464 4.47 -8.13 22.50
CA GLY A 464 3.69 -9.23 21.90
C GLY A 464 2.24 -8.85 21.59
N GLY A 465 1.90 -7.57 21.73
CA GLY A 465 0.59 -7.02 21.42
C GLY A 465 0.36 -6.88 19.92
N LYS A 466 -0.91 -6.82 19.55
CA LYS A 466 -1.31 -6.55 18.17
C LYS A 466 -0.99 -5.09 17.82
N ILE A 467 -0.13 -4.88 16.82
CA ILE A 467 0.13 -3.55 16.25
C ILE A 467 -1.19 -2.92 15.81
N ASN A 468 -1.49 -1.73 16.31
CA ASN A 468 -2.56 -0.89 15.80
C ASN A 468 -2.02 0.23 14.88
N GLN A 469 -2.91 1.00 14.25
CA GLN A 469 -2.52 2.05 13.31
C GLN A 469 -1.76 3.21 13.99
N LEU A 470 -1.98 3.45 15.28
CA LEU A 470 -1.22 4.43 16.03
C LEU A 470 0.22 3.94 16.27
N ASP A 471 0.41 2.66 16.58
CA ASP A 471 1.76 2.04 16.66
C ASP A 471 2.50 2.13 15.31
N GLU A 472 1.82 1.83 14.19
CA GLU A 472 2.41 1.99 12.86
C GLU A 472 2.82 3.44 12.57
N ASN A 473 1.98 4.42 12.93
CA ASN A 473 2.34 5.83 12.78
C ASN A 473 3.60 6.18 13.58
N HIS A 474 3.63 5.79 14.86
CA HIS A 474 4.77 5.99 15.72
C HIS A 474 6.07 5.37 15.14
N LYS A 475 5.97 4.21 14.48
CA LYS A 475 7.11 3.56 13.81
C LYS A 475 7.59 4.38 12.63
N PHE A 476 6.68 4.96 11.86
CA PHE A 476 7.03 5.91 10.80
C PHE A 476 7.63 7.21 11.32
N VAL A 477 7.23 7.71 12.50
CA VAL A 477 7.90 8.85 13.16
C VAL A 477 9.37 8.53 13.39
N ILE A 478 9.66 7.35 13.94
CA ILE A 478 11.04 6.91 14.19
C ILE A 478 11.84 6.81 12.89
N TYR A 479 11.30 6.15 11.86
CA TYR A 479 12.00 6.04 10.58
C TYR A 479 12.23 7.41 9.92
N TYR A 480 11.31 8.36 10.11
CA TYR A 480 11.49 9.70 9.59
C TYR A 480 12.53 10.50 10.37
N PHE A 481 12.54 10.36 11.70
CA PHE A 481 13.58 10.90 12.56
C PHE A 481 14.96 10.36 12.18
N LEU A 482 15.09 9.04 12.04
CA LEU A 482 16.31 8.34 11.63
C LEU A 482 16.84 8.89 10.30
N ASN A 483 15.97 9.00 9.30
CA ASN A 483 16.36 9.53 7.99
C ASN A 483 16.98 10.93 8.10
N ARG A 484 16.32 11.80 8.87
CA ARG A 484 16.79 13.17 9.07
C ARG A 484 18.08 13.19 9.88
N PHE A 485 18.16 12.44 10.98
CA PHE A 485 19.39 12.31 11.77
C PHE A 485 20.59 11.88 10.91
N SER A 486 20.45 10.82 10.12
CA SER A 486 21.50 10.33 9.23
C SER A 486 21.88 11.37 8.18
N TYR A 487 20.88 11.98 7.50
CA TYR A 487 21.12 13.00 6.48
C TYR A 487 21.89 14.20 7.02
N PHE A 488 21.50 14.71 8.20
CA PHE A 488 22.18 15.83 8.86
C PHE A 488 23.54 15.46 9.44
N SER A 489 23.75 14.18 9.76
CA SER A 489 25.07 13.67 10.14
C SER A 489 25.98 13.42 8.94
N GLY A 490 25.50 13.59 7.71
CA GLY A 490 26.30 13.46 6.48
C GLY A 490 26.15 12.13 5.74
N ILE A 491 25.32 11.21 6.24
CA ILE A 491 24.94 9.97 5.54
C ILE A 491 23.70 10.26 4.70
N LYS A 492 23.88 10.47 3.41
CA LYS A 492 22.82 10.85 2.48
C LYS A 492 22.13 9.66 1.85
N GLU A 493 22.70 8.47 1.88
CA GLU A 493 22.05 7.29 1.32
C GLU A 493 22.37 6.04 2.13
N TYR A 494 21.35 5.32 2.57
CA TYR A 494 21.55 4.08 3.32
C TYR A 494 20.35 3.13 3.19
N ILE A 495 20.59 1.85 3.47
CA ILE A 495 19.56 0.82 3.57
C ILE A 495 19.50 0.36 5.03
N LEU A 496 18.28 0.28 5.56
CA LEU A 496 17.97 -0.27 6.85
C LEU A 496 17.16 -1.57 6.69
N ILE A 497 17.66 -2.64 7.28
CA ILE A 497 16.99 -3.94 7.36
C ILE A 497 16.60 -4.18 8.83
N PRO A 498 15.36 -3.90 9.24
CA PRO A 498 14.95 -4.08 10.63
C PRO A 498 14.80 -5.57 10.94
N HIS A 499 15.49 -6.04 11.98
CA HIS A 499 15.34 -7.41 12.52
C HIS A 499 14.25 -7.49 13.58
N GLY A 500 14.05 -6.42 14.36
CA GLY A 500 13.02 -6.40 15.38
C GLY A 500 12.97 -5.12 16.19
N PHE A 501 11.85 -4.93 16.87
CA PHE A 501 11.72 -3.93 17.93
C PHE A 501 11.78 -4.63 19.28
N TYR A 502 12.44 -4.01 20.25
CA TYR A 502 12.66 -4.60 21.56
C TYR A 502 12.49 -3.54 22.66
N ARG A 503 12.45 -3.99 23.91
CA ARG A 503 12.21 -3.17 25.10
C ARG A 503 13.34 -3.38 26.09
N PHE A 504 13.81 -2.30 26.70
CA PHE A 504 14.68 -2.32 27.87
C PHE A 504 13.94 -1.84 29.10
N ASP A 505 14.25 -2.48 30.22
CA ASP A 505 13.69 -2.14 31.53
C ASP A 505 14.54 -1.08 32.24
#